data_AF-A0A523TQ17-F1
#
_entry.id   AF-A0A523TQ17-F1
#
_cell.length_a   1.000
_cell.length_b   1.000
_cell.length_c   1.000
_cell.angle_alpha   90.00
_cell.angle_beta   90.00
_cell.angle_gamma   90.00
#
_symmetry.space_group_name_H-M   'P 1'
#
loop_
_entity.id
_entity.type
_entity.pdbx_description
1 polymer ?
#
loop_
_entity_poly.entity_id
_entity_poly.type
_entity_poly.pdbx_seq_one_letter_code
_entity_poly.pdbx_strand_id
1 'polypeptide(L)'
;MAEDDNKKRQEFYDKTNTELDVLLDEIKKNPDDEMAILRYAKKLEINITIFGMSKDPDGIALILERFRKVVQEFGQMTQIQNLFATALANSMSYLMKKHKFDTVNDRLEELRIFARSHPLNMSCQRSLAGGLVNSIINFGQRKLLKPVMEIIQELIILANNHKENQDMQLCLAKGLVNSMGYLSRNEEYEPAIPLLDELMALTDDFPNDEDFILQRANGIVTAMNAFAKNDGYIDVVDELEAELERMAKVYPDHEGVQLRNKTRTLGRD
;
A
#
# COMPACT_ATOMS: atom_id res chain seq x y z
N MET A 1 -31.18 -10.45 -17.80
CA MET A 1 -30.02 -9.63 -17.35
C MET A 1 -28.95 -10.49 -16.72
N ALA A 2 -29.19 -11.23 -15.63
CA ALA A 2 -28.16 -12.06 -14.99
C ALA A 2 -27.56 -13.18 -15.87
N GLU A 3 -28.36 -13.82 -16.75
CA GLU A 3 -27.84 -14.82 -17.70
C GLU A 3 -26.93 -14.22 -18.78
N ASP A 4 -27.22 -12.99 -19.22
CA ASP A 4 -26.42 -12.28 -20.23
C ASP A 4 -25.09 -11.79 -19.62
N ASP A 5 -25.10 -11.37 -18.36
CA ASP A 5 -23.88 -10.99 -17.62
C ASP A 5 -22.97 -12.19 -17.34
N ASN A 6 -23.54 -13.35 -16.99
CA ASN A 6 -22.76 -14.58 -16.82
C ASN A 6 -22.15 -15.06 -18.14
N LYS A 7 -22.90 -14.98 -19.24
CA LYS A 7 -22.39 -15.33 -20.57
C LYS A 7 -21.23 -14.43 -20.98
N LYS A 8 -21.37 -13.10 -20.82
CA LYS A 8 -20.30 -12.13 -21.09
C LYS A 8 -19.06 -12.37 -20.22
N ARG A 9 -19.24 -12.71 -18.95
CA ARG A 9 -18.13 -13.09 -18.06
C ARG A 9 -17.43 -14.33 -18.59
N GLN A 10 -18.17 -15.37 -18.97
CA GLN A 10 -17.57 -16.60 -19.53
C GLN A 10 -16.81 -16.32 -20.83
N GLU A 11 -17.40 -15.57 -21.76
CA GLU A 11 -16.74 -15.17 -23.02
C GLU A 11 -15.43 -14.39 -22.76
N PHE A 12 -15.43 -13.52 -21.74
CA PHE A 12 -14.22 -12.80 -21.34
C PHE A 12 -13.12 -13.74 -20.80
N TYR A 13 -13.50 -14.73 -19.99
CA TYR A 13 -12.57 -15.75 -19.48
C TYR A 13 -11.99 -16.60 -20.61
N ASP A 14 -12.84 -17.06 -21.53
CA ASP A 14 -12.43 -17.92 -22.63
C ASP A 14 -11.46 -17.18 -23.56
N LYS A 15 -11.76 -15.92 -23.88
CA LYS A 15 -10.85 -15.05 -24.65
C LYS A 15 -9.52 -14.85 -23.93
N THR A 16 -9.56 -14.53 -22.64
CA THR A 16 -8.35 -14.30 -21.84
C THR A 16 -7.48 -15.55 -21.77
N ASN A 17 -8.08 -16.72 -21.50
CA ASN A 17 -7.35 -17.99 -21.47
C ASN A 17 -6.76 -18.32 -22.84
N THR A 18 -7.52 -18.15 -23.92
CA THR A 18 -7.03 -18.40 -25.29
C THR A 18 -5.80 -17.55 -25.60
N GLU A 19 -5.84 -16.24 -25.30
CA GLU A 19 -4.70 -15.34 -25.52
C GLU A 19 -3.48 -15.76 -24.68
N LEU A 20 -3.69 -16.16 -23.42
CA LEU A 20 -2.63 -16.61 -22.53
C LEU A 20 -2.03 -17.95 -22.95
N ASP A 21 -2.85 -18.88 -23.43
CA ASP A 21 -2.40 -20.21 -23.87
C ASP A 21 -1.56 -20.10 -25.14
N VAL A 22 -1.90 -19.20 -26.07
CA VAL A 22 -1.07 -18.90 -27.25
C VAL A 22 0.32 -18.41 -26.83
N LEU A 23 0.40 -17.44 -25.91
CA LEU A 23 1.69 -16.92 -25.42
C LEU A 23 2.48 -17.99 -24.65
N LEU A 24 1.79 -18.85 -23.89
CA LEU A 24 2.43 -19.94 -23.19
C LEU A 24 3.00 -20.98 -24.17
N ASP A 25 2.30 -21.28 -25.26
CA ASP A 25 2.78 -22.19 -26.29
C ASP A 25 3.96 -21.62 -27.08
N GLU A 26 4.07 -20.29 -27.22
CA GLU A 26 5.29 -19.64 -27.73
C GLU A 26 6.48 -19.92 -26.81
N ILE A 27 6.32 -19.75 -25.50
CA ILE A 27 7.38 -20.02 -24.51
C ILE A 27 7.77 -21.50 -24.55
N LYS A 28 6.82 -22.44 -24.63
CA LYS A 28 7.14 -23.88 -24.72
C LYS A 28 7.95 -24.23 -25.96
N LYS A 29 7.69 -23.55 -27.09
CA LYS A 29 8.43 -23.79 -28.34
C LYS A 29 9.84 -23.20 -28.30
N ASN A 30 10.03 -22.13 -27.53
CA ASN A 30 11.33 -21.47 -27.38
C ASN A 30 11.53 -20.98 -25.93
N PRO A 31 11.91 -21.88 -25.00
CA PRO A 31 11.97 -21.56 -23.57
C PRO A 31 13.11 -20.61 -23.20
N ASP A 32 14.06 -20.38 -24.10
CA ASP A 32 15.16 -19.43 -23.91
C ASP A 32 14.82 -18.02 -24.44
N ASP A 33 13.64 -17.81 -25.05
CA ASP A 33 13.19 -16.49 -25.50
C ASP A 33 12.68 -15.66 -24.32
N GLU A 34 13.61 -14.94 -23.69
CA GLU A 34 13.31 -14.00 -22.60
C GLU A 34 12.20 -13.00 -22.99
N MET A 35 12.15 -12.55 -24.24
CA MET A 35 11.13 -11.59 -24.66
C MET A 35 9.75 -12.23 -24.71
N ALA A 36 9.62 -13.49 -25.12
CA ALA A 36 8.36 -14.23 -25.05
C ALA A 36 7.90 -14.43 -23.59
N ILE A 37 8.83 -14.81 -22.70
CA ILE A 37 8.58 -14.96 -21.26
C ILE A 37 8.05 -13.66 -20.65
N LEU A 38 8.73 -12.53 -20.94
CA LEU A 38 8.34 -11.22 -20.45
C LEU A 38 6.99 -10.75 -21.01
N ARG A 39 6.71 -11.00 -22.30
CA ARG A 39 5.38 -10.70 -22.89
C ARG A 39 4.27 -11.45 -22.17
N TYR A 40 4.45 -12.73 -21.90
CA TYR A 40 3.47 -13.54 -21.17
C TYR A 40 3.28 -13.05 -19.74
N ALA A 41 4.37 -12.85 -18.99
CA ALA A 41 4.31 -12.35 -17.61
C ALA A 41 3.65 -10.97 -17.51
N LYS A 42 3.95 -10.08 -18.46
CA LYS A 42 3.30 -8.76 -18.54
C LYS A 42 1.81 -8.88 -18.82
N LYS A 43 1.41 -9.81 -19.69
CA LYS A 43 0.00 -10.09 -19.97
C LYS A 43 -0.72 -10.65 -18.74
N LEU A 44 -0.07 -11.48 -17.93
CA LEU A 44 -0.62 -11.94 -16.65
C LEU A 44 -0.83 -10.76 -15.69
N GLU A 45 0.17 -9.91 -15.50
CA GLU A 45 0.05 -8.70 -14.66
C GLU A 45 -1.10 -7.78 -15.10
N ILE A 46 -1.23 -7.52 -16.40
CA ILE A 46 -2.34 -6.72 -16.95
C ILE A 46 -3.70 -7.36 -16.65
N ASN A 47 -3.81 -8.69 -16.75
CA ASN A 47 -5.07 -9.37 -16.46
C ASN A 47 -5.47 -9.28 -14.98
N ILE A 48 -4.52 -9.23 -14.04
CA ILE A 48 -4.83 -8.93 -12.62
C ILE A 48 -5.53 -7.58 -12.49
N THR A 49 -5.02 -6.57 -13.19
CA THR A 49 -5.63 -5.24 -13.24
C THR A 49 -7.02 -5.28 -13.85
N ILE A 50 -7.21 -5.99 -14.97
CA ILE A 50 -8.52 -6.10 -15.63
C ILE A 50 -9.54 -6.80 -14.73
N PHE A 51 -9.22 -7.98 -14.19
CA PHE A 51 -10.12 -8.69 -13.26
C PHE A 51 -10.38 -7.87 -12.00
N GLY A 52 -9.39 -7.13 -11.50
CA GLY A 52 -9.55 -6.19 -10.40
C GLY A 52 -10.55 -5.08 -10.69
N MET A 53 -10.46 -4.43 -11.85
CA MET A 53 -11.42 -3.42 -12.31
C MET A 53 -12.82 -4.01 -12.52
N SER A 54 -12.89 -5.22 -13.07
CA SER A 54 -14.10 -6.02 -13.24
C SER A 54 -14.62 -6.64 -11.95
N LYS A 55 -13.97 -6.35 -10.80
CA LYS A 55 -14.44 -6.73 -9.47
C LYS A 55 -14.52 -8.26 -9.28
N ASP A 56 -13.62 -8.99 -9.93
CA ASP A 56 -13.63 -10.44 -10.07
C ASP A 56 -12.45 -11.12 -9.32
N PRO A 57 -12.65 -11.56 -8.06
CA PRO A 57 -11.59 -12.19 -7.28
C PRO A 57 -11.17 -13.56 -7.80
N ASP A 58 -12.08 -14.30 -8.45
CA ASP A 58 -11.79 -15.64 -8.98
C ASP A 58 -10.85 -15.53 -10.18
N GLY A 59 -11.07 -14.54 -11.04
CA GLY A 59 -10.18 -14.22 -12.15
C GLY A 59 -8.79 -13.80 -11.69
N ILE A 60 -8.70 -12.97 -10.64
CA ILE A 60 -7.41 -12.62 -10.01
C ILE A 60 -6.68 -13.89 -9.52
N ALA A 61 -7.39 -14.78 -8.83
CA ALA A 61 -6.81 -16.02 -8.30
C ALA A 61 -6.28 -16.93 -9.41
N LEU A 62 -7.07 -17.11 -10.49
CA LEU A 62 -6.69 -17.90 -11.67
C LEU A 62 -5.39 -17.37 -12.32
N ILE A 63 -5.30 -16.06 -12.53
CA ILE A 63 -4.14 -15.45 -13.16
C ILE A 63 -2.91 -15.53 -12.26
N LEU A 64 -3.06 -15.38 -10.94
CA LEU A 64 -1.94 -15.54 -10.01
C LEU A 64 -1.43 -16.98 -9.95
N GLU A 65 -2.30 -17.99 -10.09
CA GLU A 65 -1.86 -19.37 -10.21
C GLU A 65 -0.99 -19.58 -11.46
N ARG A 66 -1.40 -19.03 -12.60
CA ARG A 66 -0.59 -19.06 -13.83
C ARG A 66 0.74 -18.31 -13.64
N PHE A 67 0.73 -17.16 -12.98
CA PHE A 67 1.94 -16.37 -12.73
C PHE A 67 2.92 -17.10 -11.79
N ARG A 68 2.44 -17.80 -10.77
CA ARG A 68 3.30 -18.63 -9.91
C ARG A 68 4.07 -19.68 -10.68
N LYS A 69 3.47 -20.29 -11.70
CA LYS A 69 4.16 -21.25 -12.58
C LYS A 69 5.31 -20.58 -13.35
N VAL A 70 5.09 -19.37 -13.86
CA VAL A 70 6.15 -18.56 -14.50
C VAL A 70 7.25 -18.21 -13.50
N VAL A 71 6.92 -17.84 -12.27
CA VAL A 71 7.92 -17.54 -11.23
C VAL A 71 8.70 -18.79 -10.82
N GLN A 72 8.06 -19.95 -10.77
CA GLN A 72 8.73 -21.22 -10.47
C GLN A 72 9.81 -21.56 -11.51
N GLU A 73 9.53 -21.28 -12.79
CA GLU A 73 10.42 -21.64 -13.90
C GLU A 73 11.43 -20.54 -14.22
N PHE A 74 11.02 -19.27 -14.21
CA PHE A 74 11.78 -18.11 -14.66
C PHE A 74 12.01 -17.05 -13.57
N GLY A 75 11.80 -17.41 -12.30
CA GLY A 75 11.85 -16.48 -11.17
C GLY A 75 13.21 -15.87 -10.88
N GLN A 76 14.29 -16.34 -11.53
CA GLN A 76 15.61 -15.69 -11.46
C GLN A 76 15.68 -14.38 -12.26
N MET A 77 14.79 -14.19 -13.23
CA MET A 77 14.72 -12.95 -14.00
C MET A 77 14.17 -11.83 -13.14
N THR A 78 14.95 -10.76 -12.94
CA THR A 78 14.54 -9.59 -12.14
C THR A 78 13.23 -8.98 -12.63
N GLN A 79 13.00 -8.93 -13.94
CA GLN A 79 11.76 -8.42 -14.52
C GLN A 79 10.54 -9.28 -14.14
N ILE A 80 10.69 -10.61 -14.07
CA ILE A 80 9.62 -11.52 -13.61
C ILE A 80 9.34 -11.29 -12.13
N GLN A 81 10.38 -11.14 -11.31
CA GLN A 81 10.22 -10.80 -9.89
C GLN A 81 9.47 -9.47 -9.71
N ASN A 82 9.84 -8.44 -10.46
CA ASN A 82 9.20 -7.13 -10.40
C ASN A 82 7.71 -7.19 -10.78
N LEU A 83 7.40 -7.87 -11.89
CA LEU A 83 6.02 -8.02 -12.37
C LEU A 83 5.18 -8.85 -11.39
N PHE A 84 5.73 -9.91 -10.83
CA PHE A 84 5.00 -10.75 -9.87
C PHE A 84 4.74 -10.01 -8.55
N ALA A 85 5.73 -9.31 -8.00
CA ALA A 85 5.54 -8.50 -6.80
C ALA A 85 4.48 -7.40 -7.01
N THR A 86 4.47 -6.77 -8.17
CA THR A 86 3.45 -5.79 -8.58
C THR A 86 2.07 -6.45 -8.67
N ALA A 87 1.98 -7.64 -9.27
CA ALA A 87 0.73 -8.39 -9.38
C ALA A 87 0.16 -8.77 -7.99
N LEU A 88 1.02 -9.20 -7.05
CA LEU A 88 0.62 -9.47 -5.67
C LEU A 88 0.07 -8.19 -5.01
N ALA A 89 0.78 -7.06 -5.09
CA ALA A 89 0.37 -5.78 -4.52
C ALA A 89 -0.96 -5.24 -5.11
N ASN A 90 -1.11 -5.32 -6.43
CA ASN A 90 -2.34 -4.93 -7.12
C ASN A 90 -3.52 -5.82 -6.69
N SER A 91 -3.30 -7.14 -6.61
CA SER A 91 -4.35 -8.07 -6.19
C SER A 91 -4.88 -7.76 -4.78
N MET A 92 -4.01 -7.41 -3.83
CA MET A 92 -4.43 -6.97 -2.50
C MET A 92 -5.31 -5.73 -2.56
N SER A 93 -4.89 -4.72 -3.33
CA SER A 93 -5.63 -3.47 -3.49
C SER A 93 -7.05 -3.68 -4.00
N TYR A 94 -7.25 -4.62 -4.93
CA TYR A 94 -8.58 -4.96 -5.45
C TYR A 94 -9.41 -5.80 -4.47
N LEU A 95 -8.80 -6.76 -3.77
CA LEU A 95 -9.47 -7.59 -2.78
C LEU A 95 -9.95 -6.78 -1.57
N MET A 96 -9.18 -5.76 -1.15
CA MET A 96 -9.60 -4.83 -0.11
C MET A 96 -10.86 -4.06 -0.48
N LYS A 97 -10.98 -3.57 -1.73
CA LYS A 97 -12.20 -2.90 -2.23
C LYS A 97 -13.45 -3.80 -2.22
N LYS A 98 -13.27 -5.11 -2.03
CA LYS A 98 -14.32 -6.12 -1.93
C LYS A 98 -14.52 -6.68 -0.54
N HIS A 99 -13.83 -6.14 0.46
CA HIS A 99 -13.86 -6.63 1.84
C HIS A 99 -13.49 -8.12 1.97
N LYS A 100 -12.63 -8.63 1.07
CA LYS A 100 -12.13 -10.02 1.08
C LYS A 100 -10.85 -10.12 1.92
N PHE A 101 -10.98 -9.83 3.20
CA PHE A 101 -9.85 -9.54 4.08
C PHE A 101 -8.95 -10.74 4.36
N ASP A 102 -9.49 -11.95 4.50
CA ASP A 102 -8.66 -13.14 4.73
C ASP A 102 -7.73 -13.39 3.54
N THR A 103 -8.24 -13.21 2.31
CA THR A 103 -7.43 -13.32 1.08
C THR A 103 -6.38 -12.22 0.95
N VAL A 104 -6.60 -11.03 1.54
CA VAL A 104 -5.58 -9.97 1.60
C VAL A 104 -4.43 -10.39 2.51
N ASN A 105 -4.72 -11.02 3.64
CA ASN A 105 -3.70 -11.50 4.56
C ASN A 105 -2.85 -12.62 3.96
N ASP A 106 -3.47 -13.60 3.30
CA ASP A 106 -2.75 -14.66 2.57
C ASP A 106 -1.82 -14.06 1.51
N ARG A 107 -2.29 -13.01 0.83
CA ARG A 107 -1.52 -12.34 -0.22
C ARG A 107 -0.36 -11.51 0.33
N LEU A 108 -0.55 -10.85 1.48
CA LEU A 108 0.53 -10.15 2.17
C LEU A 108 1.61 -11.14 2.61
N GLU A 109 1.22 -12.31 3.15
CA GLU A 109 2.17 -13.33 3.56
C GLU A 109 2.95 -13.89 2.37
N GLU A 110 2.29 -14.14 1.23
CA GLU A 110 2.97 -14.52 -0.01
C GLU A 110 3.98 -13.45 -0.45
N LEU A 111 3.61 -12.17 -0.36
CA LEU A 111 4.51 -11.07 -0.71
C LEU A 111 5.69 -10.94 0.26
N ARG A 112 5.50 -11.19 1.57
CA ARG A 112 6.59 -11.25 2.55
C ARG A 112 7.58 -12.35 2.21
N ILE A 113 7.08 -13.56 1.95
CA ILE A 113 7.93 -14.70 1.57
C ILE A 113 8.70 -14.36 0.29
N PHE A 114 8.02 -13.78 -0.70
CA PHE A 114 8.63 -13.41 -1.96
C PHE A 114 9.68 -12.30 -1.85
N ALA A 115 9.44 -11.28 -1.02
CA ALA A 115 10.41 -10.22 -0.76
C ALA A 115 11.62 -10.72 0.04
N ARG A 116 11.42 -11.64 0.99
CA ARG A 116 12.51 -12.28 1.74
C ARG A 116 13.40 -13.16 0.87
N SER A 117 12.85 -13.81 -0.16
CA SER A 117 13.65 -14.57 -1.13
C SER A 117 14.38 -13.69 -2.14
N HIS A 118 14.03 -12.40 -2.24
CA HIS A 118 14.66 -11.43 -3.14
C HIS A 118 15.04 -10.14 -2.40
N PRO A 119 15.94 -10.21 -1.38
CA PRO A 119 16.24 -9.08 -0.51
C PRO A 119 16.90 -7.90 -1.25
N LEU A 120 17.61 -8.18 -2.35
CA LEU A 120 18.27 -7.16 -3.17
C LEU A 120 17.35 -6.57 -4.25
N ASN A 121 16.15 -7.13 -4.46
CA ASN A 121 15.21 -6.61 -5.43
C ASN A 121 14.36 -5.49 -4.81
N MET A 122 14.73 -4.24 -5.07
CA MET A 122 14.02 -3.08 -4.55
C MET A 122 12.54 -2.97 -4.97
N SER A 123 12.16 -3.52 -6.13
CA SER A 123 10.75 -3.52 -6.55
C SER A 123 9.91 -4.45 -5.67
N CYS A 124 10.49 -5.59 -5.27
CA CYS A 124 9.86 -6.51 -4.31
C CYS A 124 9.73 -5.85 -2.94
N GLN A 125 10.78 -5.19 -2.45
CA GLN A 125 10.76 -4.49 -1.16
C GLN A 125 9.72 -3.36 -1.15
N ARG A 126 9.66 -2.53 -2.22
CA ARG A 126 8.65 -1.47 -2.36
C ARG A 126 7.23 -2.02 -2.42
N SER A 127 7.04 -3.13 -3.13
CA SER A 127 5.73 -3.80 -3.20
C SER A 127 5.31 -4.30 -1.82
N LEU A 128 6.22 -4.89 -1.04
CA LEU A 128 5.96 -5.28 0.34
C LEU A 128 5.56 -4.06 1.19
N ALA A 129 6.31 -2.96 1.12
CA ALA A 129 6.00 -1.73 1.86
C ALA A 129 4.60 -1.19 1.56
N GLY A 130 4.22 -1.11 0.28
CA GLY A 130 2.87 -0.74 -0.13
C GLY A 130 1.81 -1.74 0.37
N GLY A 131 2.13 -3.03 0.37
CA GLY A 131 1.30 -4.08 0.95
C GLY A 131 1.06 -3.92 2.46
N LEU A 132 2.10 -3.57 3.22
CA LEU A 132 2.02 -3.31 4.65
C LEU A 132 1.12 -2.09 4.94
N VAL A 133 1.29 -0.99 4.20
CA VAL A 133 0.42 0.21 4.32
C VAL A 133 -1.05 -0.14 4.05
N ASN A 134 -1.31 -0.91 2.99
CA ASN A 134 -2.64 -1.39 2.65
C ASN A 134 -3.25 -2.26 3.77
N SER A 135 -2.44 -3.12 4.39
CA SER A 135 -2.90 -3.97 5.49
C SER A 135 -3.12 -3.18 6.78
N ILE A 136 -2.34 -2.13 7.07
CA ILE A 136 -2.65 -1.18 8.17
C ILE A 136 -4.05 -0.60 7.99
N ILE A 137 -4.37 -0.13 6.77
CA ILE A 137 -5.72 0.37 6.45
C ILE A 137 -6.77 -0.72 6.66
N ASN A 138 -6.48 -1.94 6.22
CA ASN A 138 -7.38 -3.07 6.36
C ASN A 138 -7.76 -3.38 7.81
N PHE A 139 -6.74 -3.64 8.63
CA PHE A 139 -6.92 -4.00 10.04
C PHE A 139 -7.48 -2.83 10.84
N GLY A 140 -7.04 -1.61 10.53
CA GLY A 140 -7.54 -0.39 11.14
C GLY A 140 -9.04 -0.17 10.91
N GLN A 141 -9.53 -0.37 9.68
CA GLN A 141 -10.98 -0.29 9.37
C GLN A 141 -11.81 -1.33 10.14
N ARG A 142 -11.20 -2.45 10.51
CA ARG A 142 -11.80 -3.53 11.31
C ARG A 142 -11.58 -3.35 12.82
N LYS A 143 -10.95 -2.25 13.24
CA LYS A 143 -10.56 -1.97 14.63
C LYS A 143 -9.65 -3.04 15.25
N LEU A 144 -8.84 -3.70 14.43
CA LEU A 144 -7.86 -4.69 14.86
C LEU A 144 -6.51 -3.99 15.08
N LEU A 145 -6.34 -3.38 16.26
CA LEU A 145 -5.21 -2.50 16.54
C LEU A 145 -3.89 -3.22 16.79
N LYS A 146 -3.92 -4.43 17.37
CA LYS A 146 -2.72 -5.24 17.54
C LYS A 146 -2.03 -5.57 16.20
N PRO A 147 -2.74 -6.08 15.17
CA PRO A 147 -2.17 -6.23 13.83
C PRO A 147 -1.68 -4.92 13.20
N VAL A 148 -2.37 -3.80 13.43
CA VAL A 148 -1.89 -2.48 12.96
C VAL A 148 -0.52 -2.16 13.55
N MET A 149 -0.35 -2.36 14.86
CA MET A 149 0.92 -2.14 15.55
C MET A 149 2.03 -3.09 15.07
N GLU A 150 1.72 -4.37 14.89
CA GLU A 150 2.70 -5.34 14.37
C GLU A 150 3.19 -4.98 12.96
N ILE A 151 2.27 -4.53 12.09
CA ILE A 151 2.58 -4.18 10.70
C ILE A 151 3.34 -2.86 10.58
N ILE A 152 3.01 -1.83 11.38
CA ILE A 152 3.77 -0.58 11.34
C ILE A 152 5.19 -0.79 11.86
N GLN A 153 5.40 -1.65 12.86
CA GLN A 153 6.74 -2.01 13.31
C GLN A 153 7.52 -2.77 12.23
N GLU A 154 6.87 -3.69 11.50
CA GLU A 154 7.48 -4.33 10.33
C GLU A 154 7.88 -3.31 9.25
N LEU A 155 7.02 -2.33 8.98
CA LEU A 155 7.29 -1.28 8.00
C LEU A 155 8.43 -0.34 8.44
N ILE A 156 8.51 0.01 9.72
CA ILE A 156 9.62 0.78 10.31
C ILE A 156 10.94 0.03 10.10
N ILE A 157 10.98 -1.27 10.40
CA ILE A 157 12.19 -2.09 10.20
C ILE A 157 12.57 -2.14 8.72
N LEU A 158 11.60 -2.38 7.83
CA LEU A 158 11.83 -2.42 6.39
C LEU A 158 12.38 -1.09 5.87
N ALA A 159 11.79 0.04 6.26
CA ALA A 159 12.24 1.36 5.86
C ALA A 159 13.62 1.70 6.41
N ASN A 160 13.94 1.30 7.65
CA ASN A 160 15.27 1.48 8.23
C ASN A 160 16.35 0.65 7.54
N ASN A 161 16.00 -0.48 6.92
CA ASN A 161 16.94 -1.25 6.10
C ASN A 161 17.18 -0.61 4.72
N HIS A 162 16.36 0.38 4.34
CA HIS A 162 16.39 1.05 3.04
C HIS A 162 16.27 2.58 3.20
N LYS A 163 17.04 3.18 4.13
CA LYS A 163 16.97 4.61 4.47
C LYS A 163 17.12 5.55 3.27
N GLU A 164 18.03 5.21 2.36
CA GLU A 164 18.31 5.98 1.15
C GLU A 164 17.18 5.89 0.10
N ASN A 165 16.19 5.03 0.29
CA ASN A 165 15.09 4.86 -0.65
C ASN A 165 13.90 5.75 -0.28
N GLN A 166 13.76 6.88 -0.97
CA GLN A 166 12.70 7.85 -0.71
C GLN A 166 11.28 7.25 -0.83
N ASP A 167 10.99 6.38 -1.81
CA ASP A 167 9.67 5.75 -1.94
C ASP A 167 9.33 4.89 -0.72
N MET A 168 10.33 4.19 -0.17
CA MET A 168 10.20 3.40 1.05
C MET A 168 9.91 4.28 2.26
N GLN A 169 10.63 5.39 2.39
CA GLN A 169 10.40 6.38 3.45
C GLN A 169 8.99 7.00 3.33
N LEU A 170 8.52 7.27 2.11
CA LEU A 170 7.18 7.78 1.89
C LEU A 170 6.10 6.74 2.24
N CYS A 171 6.34 5.45 1.96
CA CYS A 171 5.50 4.37 2.45
C CYS A 171 5.43 4.36 3.98
N LEU A 172 6.57 4.51 4.66
CA LEU A 172 6.61 4.61 6.12
C LEU A 172 5.78 5.81 6.63
N ALA A 173 5.97 7.01 6.07
CA ALA A 173 5.22 8.21 6.46
C ALA A 173 3.70 7.98 6.33
N LYS A 174 3.23 7.42 5.21
CA LYS A 174 1.82 7.04 4.99
C LYS A 174 1.35 5.99 6.00
N GLY A 175 2.20 5.01 6.31
CA GLY A 175 1.92 3.98 7.32
C GLY A 175 1.74 4.57 8.72
N LEU A 176 2.62 5.47 9.13
CA LEU A 176 2.59 6.15 10.43
C LEU A 176 1.30 6.96 10.60
N VAL A 177 0.96 7.80 9.61
CA VAL A 177 -0.29 8.59 9.62
C VAL A 177 -1.52 7.69 9.76
N ASN A 178 -1.58 6.60 8.99
CA ASN A 178 -2.71 5.68 9.03
C ASN A 178 -2.80 4.96 10.40
N SER A 179 -1.70 4.39 10.88
CA SER A 179 -1.64 3.67 12.16
C SER A 179 -2.04 4.56 13.33
N MET A 180 -1.44 5.74 13.41
CA MET A 180 -1.79 6.76 14.40
C MET A 180 -3.28 7.09 14.32
N GLY A 181 -3.80 7.39 13.12
CA GLY A 181 -5.21 7.70 12.94
C GLY A 181 -6.17 6.58 13.39
N TYR A 182 -5.80 5.31 13.22
CA TYR A 182 -6.62 4.20 13.72
C TYR A 182 -6.51 4.02 15.24
N LEU A 183 -5.32 4.16 15.82
CA LEU A 183 -5.12 4.10 17.27
C LEU A 183 -5.92 5.21 17.96
N SER A 184 -5.73 6.46 17.55
CA SER A 184 -6.35 7.60 18.22
C SER A 184 -7.88 7.64 18.03
N ARG A 185 -8.42 7.09 16.93
CA ARG A 185 -9.88 6.90 16.75
C ARG A 185 -10.50 5.87 17.71
N ASN A 186 -9.68 5.00 18.28
CA ASN A 186 -10.08 4.01 19.28
C ASN A 186 -9.53 4.36 20.67
N GLU A 187 -9.17 5.63 20.90
CA GLU A 187 -8.73 6.15 22.21
C GLU A 187 -7.41 5.55 22.73
N GLU A 188 -6.64 4.91 21.84
CA GLU A 188 -5.29 4.41 22.13
C GLU A 188 -4.26 5.54 21.91
N TYR A 189 -4.23 6.52 22.80
CA TYR A 189 -3.43 7.74 22.63
C TYR A 189 -1.95 7.51 22.93
N GLU A 190 -1.63 6.79 24.01
CA GLU A 190 -0.28 6.48 24.45
C GLU A 190 0.56 5.77 23.36
N PRO A 191 0.07 4.71 22.66
CA PRO A 191 0.81 4.11 21.56
C PRO A 191 0.81 4.94 20.28
N ALA A 192 -0.07 5.94 20.14
CA ALA A 192 -0.10 6.82 18.97
C ALA A 192 1.00 7.89 19.00
N ILE A 193 1.40 8.37 20.18
CA ILE A 193 2.41 9.41 20.35
C ILE A 193 3.78 9.04 19.74
N PRO A 194 4.37 7.86 20.03
CA PRO A 194 5.65 7.49 19.41
C PRO A 194 5.60 7.41 17.88
N LEU A 195 4.43 7.12 17.29
CA LEU A 195 4.27 7.11 15.83
C LEU A 195 4.20 8.53 15.24
N LEU A 196 3.67 9.49 16.00
CA LEU A 196 3.72 10.90 15.65
C LEU A 196 5.16 11.41 15.69
N ASP A 197 5.89 11.12 16.76
CA ASP A 197 7.30 11.53 16.91
C ASP A 197 8.16 10.97 15.77
N GLU A 198 7.98 9.68 15.44
CA GLU A 198 8.64 9.04 14.29
C GLU A 198 8.30 9.73 12.96
N LEU A 199 7.03 10.13 12.76
CA LEU A 199 6.62 10.85 11.55
C LEU A 199 7.27 12.24 11.48
N MET A 200 7.36 12.95 12.60
CA MET A 200 7.99 14.27 12.66
C MET A 200 9.48 14.16 12.34
N ALA A 201 10.20 13.23 13.00
CA ALA A 201 11.61 12.97 12.73
C ALA A 201 11.84 12.57 11.27
N LEU A 202 11.04 11.65 10.74
CA LEU A 202 11.13 11.20 9.35
C LEU A 202 10.94 12.35 8.36
N THR A 203 9.97 13.24 8.61
CA THR A 203 9.65 14.33 7.67
C THR A 203 10.63 15.51 7.77
N ASP A 204 11.38 15.64 8.87
CA ASP A 204 12.49 16.59 9.00
C ASP A 204 13.64 16.28 8.02
N ASP A 205 13.82 15.01 7.63
CA ASP A 205 14.82 14.59 6.65
C ASP A 205 14.41 14.93 5.19
N PHE A 206 13.14 15.27 4.95
CA PHE A 206 12.59 15.59 3.62
C PHE A 206 11.85 16.95 3.58
N PRO A 207 12.49 18.07 3.99
CA PRO A 207 11.80 19.34 4.23
C PRO A 207 11.29 20.03 2.97
N ASN A 208 11.78 19.64 1.78
CA ASN A 208 11.41 20.26 0.51
C ASN A 208 10.55 19.34 -0.38
N ASP A 209 10.22 18.15 0.11
CA ASP A 209 9.42 17.20 -0.67
C ASP A 209 7.93 17.35 -0.38
N GLU A 210 7.15 17.67 -1.41
CA GLU A 210 5.71 17.95 -1.30
C GLU A 210 4.93 16.80 -0.64
N ASP A 211 5.29 15.55 -0.94
CA ASP A 211 4.58 14.40 -0.40
C ASP A 211 4.85 14.23 1.11
N PHE A 212 6.08 14.47 1.57
CA PHE A 212 6.44 14.42 2.99
C PHE A 212 5.86 15.60 3.77
N ILE A 213 5.92 16.81 3.20
CA ILE A 213 5.26 18.00 3.77
C ILE A 213 3.77 17.72 3.96
N LEU A 214 3.12 17.11 2.97
CA LEU A 214 1.72 16.72 3.06
C LEU A 214 1.46 15.65 4.12
N GLN A 215 2.32 14.61 4.23
CA GLN A 215 2.16 13.59 5.27
C GLN A 215 2.33 14.17 6.68
N ARG A 216 3.29 15.08 6.90
CA ARG A 216 3.45 15.77 8.17
C ARG A 216 2.19 16.54 8.55
N ALA A 217 1.65 17.34 7.62
CA ALA A 217 0.41 18.10 7.86
C ALA A 217 -0.81 17.19 8.12
N ASN A 218 -0.92 16.06 7.39
CA ASN A 218 -1.97 15.06 7.65
C ASN A 218 -1.82 14.42 9.03
N GLY A 219 -0.59 14.10 9.44
CA GLY A 219 -0.29 13.53 10.75
C GLY A 219 -0.68 14.48 11.87
N ILE A 220 -0.24 15.73 11.79
CA ILE A 220 -0.58 16.78 12.75
C ILE A 220 -2.09 16.92 12.93
N VAL A 221 -2.85 17.09 11.83
CA VAL A 221 -4.32 17.21 11.91
C VAL A 221 -4.98 15.94 12.45
N THR A 222 -4.46 14.77 12.11
CA THR A 222 -4.99 13.49 12.60
C THR A 222 -4.79 13.36 14.12
N ALA A 223 -3.60 13.69 14.61
CA ALA A 223 -3.28 13.69 16.03
C ALA A 223 -4.11 14.72 16.80
N MET A 224 -4.13 15.98 16.34
CA MET A 224 -4.92 17.05 16.95
C MET A 224 -6.40 16.68 17.12
N ASN A 225 -7.04 16.21 16.05
CA ASN A 225 -8.47 15.86 16.06
C ASN A 225 -8.81 14.74 17.06
N ALA A 226 -7.85 13.87 17.36
CA ALA A 226 -8.06 12.78 18.29
C ALA A 226 -7.69 13.17 19.72
N PHE A 227 -6.53 13.79 19.91
CA PHE A 227 -6.05 14.21 21.24
C PHE A 227 -6.90 15.33 21.85
N ALA A 228 -7.51 16.21 21.04
CA ALA A 228 -8.43 17.25 21.54
C ALA A 228 -9.68 16.70 22.26
N LYS A 229 -9.93 15.39 22.20
CA LYS A 229 -11.04 14.73 22.92
C LYS A 229 -10.69 14.36 24.36
N ASN A 230 -9.44 14.53 24.77
CA ASN A 230 -8.95 14.16 26.08
C ASN A 230 -8.07 15.28 26.65
N ASP A 231 -8.54 15.90 27.74
CA ASP A 231 -7.88 17.05 28.39
C ASP A 231 -6.44 16.75 28.83
N GLY A 232 -6.09 15.46 29.03
CA GLY A 232 -4.72 15.04 29.35
C GLY A 232 -3.69 15.26 28.23
N TYR A 233 -4.15 15.61 27.02
CA TYR A 233 -3.30 15.84 25.85
C TYR A 233 -3.44 17.25 25.28
N ILE A 234 -4.00 18.21 26.04
CA ILE A 234 -4.22 19.58 25.56
C ILE A 234 -2.90 20.27 25.17
N ASP A 235 -1.84 20.07 25.95
CA ASP A 235 -0.52 20.64 25.66
C ASP A 235 0.03 20.14 24.31
N VAL A 236 -0.16 18.84 24.02
CA VAL A 236 0.23 18.24 22.73
C VAL A 236 -0.58 18.86 21.58
N VAL A 237 -1.88 19.10 21.79
CA VAL A 237 -2.72 19.74 20.78
C VAL A 237 -2.24 21.17 20.49
N ASP A 238 -1.92 21.94 21.52
CA ASP A 238 -1.43 23.32 21.38
C ASP A 238 -0.07 23.37 20.65
N GLU A 239 0.84 22.45 20.95
CA GLU A 239 2.12 22.30 20.24
C GLU A 239 1.91 21.97 18.76
N LEU A 240 1.01 21.05 18.45
CA LEU A 240 0.66 20.66 17.09
C LEU A 240 -0.04 21.77 16.31
N GLU A 241 -0.87 22.57 16.97
CA GLU A 241 -1.48 23.77 16.40
C GLU A 241 -0.41 24.80 16.00
N ALA A 242 0.52 25.08 16.91
CA ALA A 242 1.62 25.99 16.64
C ALA A 242 2.50 25.50 15.49
N GLU A 243 2.77 24.20 15.41
CA GLU A 243 3.52 23.60 14.32
C GLU A 243 2.81 23.71 12.98
N LEU A 244 1.50 23.43 12.92
CA LEU A 244 0.74 23.56 11.67
C LEU A 244 0.70 25.01 11.16
N GLU A 245 0.64 25.99 12.07
CA GLU A 245 0.77 27.41 11.72
C GLU A 245 2.14 27.75 11.18
N ARG A 246 3.20 27.23 11.80
CA ARG A 246 4.57 27.41 11.30
C ARG A 246 4.69 26.82 9.90
N MET A 247 4.22 25.60 9.68
CA MET A 247 4.19 24.98 8.36
C MET A 247 3.45 25.84 7.34
N ALA A 248 2.28 26.39 7.69
CA ALA A 248 1.53 27.24 6.77
C ALA A 248 2.25 28.55 6.42
N LYS A 249 3.11 29.07 7.30
CA LYS A 249 3.97 30.23 7.02
C LYS A 249 5.18 29.86 6.16
N VAL A 250 5.78 28.70 6.40
CA VAL A 250 6.95 28.19 5.66
C VAL A 250 6.57 27.74 4.24
N TYR A 251 5.39 27.13 4.07
CA TYR A 251 4.88 26.61 2.81
C TYR A 251 3.59 27.34 2.37
N PRO A 252 3.66 28.64 2.02
CA PRO A 252 2.48 29.44 1.70
C PRO A 252 1.72 28.94 0.46
N ASP A 253 2.44 28.38 -0.52
CA ASP A 253 1.88 27.90 -1.78
C ASP A 253 1.50 26.41 -1.76
N HIS A 254 1.80 25.69 -0.69
CA HIS A 254 1.47 24.27 -0.59
C HIS A 254 -0.02 24.09 -0.24
N GLU A 255 -0.86 23.84 -1.24
CA GLU A 255 -2.31 23.70 -1.12
C GLU A 255 -2.72 22.74 0.02
N GLY A 256 -2.04 21.58 0.10
CA GLY A 256 -2.23 20.60 1.15
C GLY A 256 -2.14 21.20 2.56
N VAL A 257 -1.00 21.79 2.92
CA VAL A 257 -0.76 22.44 4.22
C VAL A 257 -1.78 23.55 4.49
N GLN A 258 -2.03 24.42 3.51
CA GLN A 258 -2.97 25.52 3.66
C GLN A 258 -4.40 25.03 3.94
N LEU A 259 -4.83 23.96 3.27
CA LEU A 259 -6.12 23.35 3.52
C LEU A 259 -6.20 22.80 4.96
N ARG A 260 -5.18 22.08 5.42
CA ARG A 260 -5.15 21.49 6.78
C ARG A 260 -5.20 22.58 7.85
N ASN A 261 -4.40 23.63 7.69
CA ASN A 261 -4.37 24.78 8.60
C ASN A 261 -5.71 25.55 8.65
N LYS A 262 -6.44 25.61 7.53
CA LYS A 262 -7.79 26.20 7.48
C LYS A 262 -8.84 25.29 8.13
N THR A 263 -8.80 23.98 7.88
CA THR A 263 -9.81 23.05 8.42
C THR A 263 -9.77 22.90 9.94
N ARG A 264 -8.65 23.28 10.57
CA ARG A 264 -8.51 23.43 12.03
C ARG A 264 -9.62 24.27 12.67
N THR A 265 -10.07 25.33 12.00
CA THR A 265 -10.95 26.34 12.62
C THR A 265 -12.44 25.96 12.60
N LEU A 266 -12.84 24.90 11.89
CA LEU A 266 -14.25 24.53 11.71
C LEU A 266 -14.80 23.58 12.79
N GLY A 267 -13.99 23.17 13.77
CA GLY A 267 -14.37 22.26 14.86
C GLY A 267 -14.43 22.89 16.25
N ARG A 268 -14.26 24.21 16.37
CA ARG A 268 -14.26 24.96 17.65
C ARG A 268 -15.43 25.95 17.82
N ASP A 269 -16.36 26.00 16.86
CA ASP A 269 -17.60 26.81 16.92
C ASP A 269 -18.83 25.95 17.25
#